data_AF-A0A454CZR6-F1
#
_entry.id   AF-A0A454CZR6-F1
#
_cell.length_a   1.000
_cell.length_b   1.000
_cell.length_c   1.000
_cell.angle_alpha   90.00
_cell.angle_beta   90.00
_cell.angle_gamma   90.00
#
_symmetry.space_group_name_H-M   'P 1'
#
loop_
_entity.id
_entity.type
_entity.pdbx_description
1 polymer ?
#
loop_
_entity_poly.entity_id
_entity_poly.type
_entity_poly.pdbx_seq_one_letter_code
_entity_poly.pdbx_strand_id
1 'polypeptide(L)'
;EGLDIDATDYLDITKMDIAARIDLSSYDTDRDSNRYLSYIKGRVGRKVADFFLDFLQADVGLDTKQQNQVLMQAVEDFCADSKLEKQEANEYKKQVYNYCNEQIKSGDEVQISELSGELPPSQDGTSFMDFTKEQGYELEESFPGDRSTVRKLTKYVGAGGGLNISFDSLLLGERIFYDPETDTLTIKGTPPNLKDQLSRN
;
A
#
# COMPACT_ATOMS: atom_id res chain seq x y z
N GLU A 1 10.06 54.79 27.35
CA GLU A 1 9.16 53.74 26.86
C GLU A 1 9.95 52.44 26.88
N GLY A 2 9.48 51.45 27.63
CA GLY A 2 10.15 50.15 27.78
C GLY A 2 9.57 49.18 26.77
N LEU A 3 10.44 48.57 25.96
CA LEU A 3 10.08 47.42 25.14
C LEU A 3 10.10 46.19 26.05
N ASP A 4 8.94 45.58 26.25
CA ASP A 4 8.82 44.30 26.95
C ASP A 4 9.06 43.16 25.96
N ILE A 5 9.84 42.16 26.38
CA ILE A 5 10.14 40.96 25.60
C ILE A 5 9.35 39.82 26.23
N ASP A 6 8.30 39.38 25.55
CA ASP A 6 7.54 38.20 25.94
C ASP A 6 8.11 36.93 25.31
N ALA A 7 8.27 35.89 26.13
CA ALA A 7 8.57 34.56 25.65
C ALA A 7 7.34 34.01 24.91
N THR A 8 7.48 33.74 23.61
CA THR A 8 6.43 33.09 22.81
C THR A 8 6.76 31.62 22.67
N ASP A 9 5.87 30.76 23.15
CA ASP A 9 5.96 29.33 22.90
C ASP A 9 5.63 29.05 21.44
N TYR A 10 6.56 28.41 20.73
CA TYR A 10 6.40 28.03 19.34
C TYR A 10 6.25 26.52 19.21
N LEU A 11 5.21 26.08 18.51
CA LEU A 11 5.01 24.68 18.17
C LEU A 11 5.70 24.37 16.84
N ASP A 12 6.79 23.61 16.88
CA ASP A 12 7.45 23.10 15.67
C ASP A 12 6.70 21.85 15.16
N ILE A 13 5.70 22.11 14.30
CA ILE A 13 4.87 21.07 13.68
C ILE A 13 5.73 20.07 12.88
N THR A 14 6.89 20.49 12.37
CA THR A 14 7.77 19.63 11.56
C THR A 14 8.54 18.60 12.38
N LYS A 15 8.62 18.80 13.71
CA LYS A 15 9.36 17.94 14.65
C LYS A 15 8.46 17.36 15.74
N MET A 16 7.18 17.16 15.44
CA MET A 16 6.29 16.47 16.38
C MET A 16 6.74 15.01 16.59
N ASP A 17 7.06 14.67 17.83
CA ASP A 17 7.39 13.30 18.23
C ASP A 17 6.14 12.42 18.32
N ILE A 18 5.05 12.97 18.86
CA ILE A 18 3.73 12.34 18.96
C ILE A 18 2.66 13.41 18.75
N ALA A 19 1.61 13.06 18.02
CA ALA A 19 0.46 13.92 17.77
C ALA A 19 -0.76 13.06 17.42
N ALA A 20 -1.93 13.52 17.82
CA ALA A 20 -3.21 12.96 17.43
C ALA A 20 -4.17 14.06 16.96
N ARG A 21 -5.03 13.72 16.01
CA ARG A 21 -6.11 14.55 15.49
C ARG A 21 -7.42 13.82 15.71
N ILE A 22 -8.40 14.52 16.27
CA ILE A 22 -9.78 14.06 16.38
C ILE A 22 -10.63 14.85 15.39
N ASP A 23 -11.30 14.15 14.48
CA ASP A 23 -12.25 14.72 13.54
C ASP A 23 -13.65 14.74 14.18
N LEU A 24 -13.99 15.88 14.79
CA LEU A 24 -15.26 16.05 15.51
C LEU A 24 -16.49 15.98 14.58
N SER A 25 -16.32 16.36 13.32
CA SER A 25 -17.40 16.29 12.32
C SER A 25 -17.72 14.83 11.97
N SER A 26 -16.69 14.02 11.76
CA SER A 26 -16.83 12.58 11.51
C SER A 26 -17.44 11.89 12.74
N TYR A 27 -16.95 12.24 13.94
CA TYR A 27 -17.50 11.71 15.19
C TYR A 27 -18.98 12.02 15.39
N ASP A 28 -19.44 13.23 15.04
CA ASP A 28 -20.85 13.57 15.22
C ASP A 28 -21.77 12.94 14.15
N THR A 29 -21.26 12.79 12.92
CA THR A 29 -22.02 12.23 11.79
C THR A 29 -22.10 10.70 11.85
N ASP A 30 -21.02 10.04 12.31
CA ASP A 30 -20.91 8.60 12.43
C ASP A 30 -20.16 8.22 13.71
N ARG A 31 -20.93 8.08 14.80
CA ARG A 31 -20.39 7.76 16.14
C ARG A 31 -19.81 6.35 16.25
N ASP A 32 -20.25 5.44 15.38
CA ASP A 32 -19.78 4.06 15.36
C ASP A 32 -18.52 3.91 14.48
N SER A 33 -18.13 4.95 13.72
CA SER A 33 -16.92 4.98 12.92
C SER A 33 -15.67 4.75 13.77
N ASN A 34 -14.78 3.88 13.32
CA ASN A 34 -13.46 3.69 13.91
C ASN A 34 -12.38 4.63 13.32
N ARG A 35 -12.77 5.68 12.57
CA ARG A 35 -11.85 6.49 11.74
C ARG A 35 -11.70 7.96 12.16
N TYR A 36 -12.44 8.43 13.16
CA TYR A 36 -12.41 9.84 13.59
C TYR A 36 -11.13 10.22 14.37
N LEU A 37 -10.30 9.25 14.78
CA LEU A 37 -9.03 9.50 15.46
C LEU A 37 -7.87 9.09 14.55
N SER A 38 -6.97 10.02 14.27
CA SER A 38 -5.72 9.79 13.53
C SER A 38 -4.53 10.17 14.40
N TYR A 39 -3.40 9.48 14.26
CA TYR A 39 -2.19 9.78 15.02
C TYR A 39 -0.92 9.55 14.20
N ILE A 40 0.15 10.25 14.55
CA ILE A 40 1.47 9.99 13.95
C ILE A 40 2.21 8.90 14.72
N LYS A 41 2.72 7.91 13.99
CA LYS A 41 3.69 6.95 14.53
C LYS A 41 5.05 7.65 14.58
N GLY A 42 5.33 8.29 15.71
CA GLY A 42 6.58 8.99 15.99
C GLY A 42 7.84 8.16 15.76
N ARG A 43 8.99 8.83 15.54
CA ARG A 43 10.30 8.17 15.40
C ARG A 43 10.92 7.76 16.74
N VAL A 44 10.26 8.11 17.85
CA VAL A 44 10.68 7.87 19.24
C VAL A 44 10.63 6.40 19.67
N GLY A 45 10.15 5.52 18.79
CA GLY A 45 10.16 4.07 19.00
C GLY A 45 8.82 3.51 19.50
N ARG A 46 8.63 2.20 19.31
CA ARG A 46 7.36 1.51 19.54
C ARG A 46 6.76 1.76 20.93
N LYS A 47 7.58 1.67 21.99
CA LYS A 47 7.10 1.86 23.38
C LYS A 47 6.43 3.20 23.62
N VAL A 48 6.93 4.28 23.00
CA VAL A 48 6.36 5.62 23.17
C VAL A 48 5.06 5.75 22.37
N ALA A 49 5.00 5.15 21.18
CA ALA A 49 3.78 5.10 20.38
C ALA A 49 2.67 4.29 21.08
N ASP A 50 3.00 3.13 21.63
CA ASP A 50 2.05 2.27 22.36
C ASP A 50 1.54 3.00 23.61
N PHE A 51 2.43 3.59 24.41
CA PHE A 51 2.04 4.41 25.56
C PHE A 51 1.12 5.58 25.18
N PHE A 52 1.36 6.23 24.03
CA PHE A 52 0.53 7.35 23.59
C PHE A 52 -0.88 6.90 23.20
N LEU A 53 -1.02 5.73 22.56
CA LEU A 53 -2.32 5.12 22.29
C LEU A 53 -3.04 4.71 23.57
N ASP A 54 -2.32 4.07 24.51
CA ASP A 54 -2.84 3.70 25.82
C ASP A 54 -3.33 4.94 26.59
N PHE A 55 -2.58 6.05 26.54
CA PHE A 55 -2.97 7.31 27.15
C PHE A 55 -4.25 7.88 26.54
N LEU A 56 -4.41 7.79 25.21
CA LEU A 56 -5.62 8.19 24.51
C LEU A 56 -6.79 7.21 24.72
N GLN A 57 -6.53 6.04 25.32
CA GLN A 57 -7.49 4.94 25.44
C GLN A 57 -8.08 4.57 24.07
N ALA A 58 -7.21 4.49 23.06
CA ALA A 58 -7.59 4.29 21.67
C ALA A 58 -7.01 3.00 21.10
N ASP A 59 -7.81 2.32 20.29
CA ASP A 59 -7.41 1.14 19.53
C ASP A 59 -7.18 1.50 18.04
N VAL A 60 -6.31 0.75 17.38
CA VAL A 60 -6.07 0.92 15.94
C VAL A 60 -7.24 0.32 15.17
N GLY A 61 -8.14 1.18 14.68
CA GLY A 61 -9.30 0.75 13.90
C GLY A 61 -8.99 0.31 12.47
N LEU A 62 -7.96 0.89 11.84
CA LEU A 62 -7.61 0.62 10.44
C LEU A 62 -6.08 0.58 10.25
N ASP A 63 -5.55 -0.57 9.82
CA ASP A 63 -4.18 -0.64 9.33
C ASP A 63 -4.17 -0.61 7.79
N THR A 64 -3.85 0.56 7.23
CA THR A 64 -3.76 0.80 5.79
C THR A 64 -2.86 -0.23 5.08
N LYS A 65 -1.72 -0.58 5.69
CA LYS A 65 -0.78 -1.49 5.08
C LYS A 65 -1.33 -2.91 5.07
N GLN A 66 -1.97 -3.33 6.16
CA GLN A 66 -2.66 -4.61 6.23
C GLN A 66 -3.79 -4.70 5.21
N GLN A 67 -4.65 -3.69 5.12
CA GLN A 67 -5.76 -3.66 4.14
C GLN A 67 -5.26 -3.81 2.70
N ASN A 68 -4.21 -3.08 2.33
CA ASN A 68 -3.61 -3.23 1.00
C ASN A 68 -3.00 -4.62 0.80
N GLN A 69 -2.38 -5.23 1.81
CA GLN A 69 -1.84 -6.59 1.72
C GLN A 69 -2.95 -7.64 1.54
N VAL A 70 -4.04 -7.52 2.30
CA VAL A 70 -5.23 -8.38 2.16
C VAL A 70 -5.83 -8.23 0.77
N LEU A 71 -5.91 -7.01 0.24
CA LEU A 71 -6.35 -6.75 -1.13
C LEU A 71 -5.45 -7.45 -2.16
N MET A 72 -4.12 -7.37 -2.01
CA MET A 72 -3.20 -8.05 -2.94
C MET A 72 -3.44 -9.56 -2.90
N GLN A 73 -3.57 -10.13 -1.72
CA GLN A 73 -3.81 -11.56 -1.55
C GLN A 73 -5.13 -11.98 -2.21
N ALA A 74 -6.22 -11.26 -1.96
CA ALA A 74 -7.52 -11.52 -2.57
C ALA A 74 -7.47 -11.47 -4.10
N VAL A 75 -6.72 -10.53 -4.68
CA VAL A 75 -6.53 -10.43 -6.14
C VAL A 75 -5.77 -11.64 -6.69
N GLU A 76 -4.73 -12.10 -5.98
CA GLU A 76 -3.97 -13.28 -6.40
C GLU A 76 -4.82 -14.54 -6.35
N ASP A 77 -5.57 -14.72 -5.27
CA ASP A 77 -6.44 -15.86 -5.07
C ASP A 77 -7.62 -15.85 -6.05
N PHE A 78 -8.22 -14.70 -6.34
CA PHE A 78 -9.25 -14.55 -7.35
C PHE A 78 -8.76 -14.97 -8.74
N CYS A 79 -7.55 -14.53 -9.13
CA CYS A 79 -6.95 -14.91 -10.40
C CYS A 79 -6.70 -16.43 -10.47
N ALA A 80 -6.25 -17.03 -9.37
CA ALA A 80 -5.98 -18.46 -9.29
C ALA A 80 -7.26 -19.30 -9.32
N ASP A 81 -8.29 -18.91 -8.57
CA ASP A 81 -9.58 -19.60 -8.50
C ASP A 81 -10.36 -19.50 -9.82
N SER A 82 -10.32 -18.32 -10.44
CA SER A 82 -10.86 -18.08 -11.79
C SER A 82 -10.08 -18.79 -12.90
N LYS A 83 -8.96 -19.45 -12.58
CA LYS A 83 -8.07 -20.16 -13.51
C LYS A 83 -7.64 -19.28 -14.69
N LEU A 84 -7.40 -18.00 -14.43
CA LEU A 84 -6.94 -17.06 -15.44
C LEU A 84 -5.57 -17.50 -15.97
N GLU A 85 -5.39 -17.43 -17.28
CA GLU A 85 -4.08 -17.68 -17.86
C GLU A 85 -3.08 -16.61 -17.41
N LYS A 86 -1.78 -16.90 -17.53
CA LYS A 86 -0.72 -15.98 -17.06
C LYS A 86 -0.87 -14.56 -17.64
N GLN A 87 -1.31 -14.44 -18.89
CA GLN A 87 -1.52 -13.14 -19.51
C GLN A 87 -2.75 -12.41 -18.93
N GLU A 88 -3.87 -13.11 -18.82
CA GLU A 88 -5.11 -12.58 -18.23
C GLU A 88 -4.91 -12.15 -16.77
N ALA A 89 -4.23 -12.97 -15.97
CA ALA A 89 -3.90 -12.64 -14.58
C ALA A 89 -3.01 -11.39 -14.49
N ASN A 90 -2.05 -11.21 -15.41
CA ASN A 90 -1.23 -9.99 -15.45
C ASN A 90 -2.05 -8.75 -15.83
N GLU A 91 -2.98 -8.89 -16.77
CA GLU A 91 -3.89 -7.81 -17.16
C GLU A 91 -4.82 -7.44 -16.02
N TYR A 92 -5.36 -8.43 -15.31
CA TYR A 92 -6.19 -8.24 -14.12
C TYR A 92 -5.43 -7.49 -13.02
N LYS A 93 -4.24 -7.98 -12.63
CA LYS A 93 -3.37 -7.30 -11.64
C LYS A 93 -3.01 -5.87 -12.06
N LYS A 94 -2.83 -5.64 -13.37
CA LYS A 94 -2.56 -4.30 -13.92
C LYS A 94 -3.76 -3.36 -13.81
N GLN A 95 -4.98 -3.85 -14.03
CA GLN A 95 -6.20 -3.06 -13.83
C GLN A 95 -6.34 -2.64 -12.36
N VAL A 96 -6.19 -3.58 -11.42
CA VAL A 96 -6.20 -3.29 -9.98
C VAL A 96 -5.13 -2.25 -9.62
N TYR A 97 -3.91 -2.41 -10.13
CA TYR A 97 -2.83 -1.46 -9.92
C TYR A 97 -3.18 -0.06 -10.44
N ASN A 98 -3.76 0.04 -11.63
CA ASN A 98 -4.11 1.32 -12.23
C ASN A 98 -5.17 2.04 -11.40
N TYR A 99 -6.27 1.38 -11.06
CA TYR A 99 -7.31 1.92 -10.18
C TYR A 99 -6.72 2.43 -8.87
N CYS A 100 -6.01 1.57 -8.14
CA CYS A 100 -5.44 1.95 -6.85
C CYS A 100 -4.45 3.12 -6.98
N ASN A 101 -3.64 3.15 -8.04
CA ASN A 101 -2.70 4.23 -8.29
C ASN A 101 -3.38 5.55 -8.67
N GLU A 102 -4.55 5.51 -9.28
CA GLU A 102 -5.37 6.70 -9.55
C GLU A 102 -5.97 7.26 -8.25
N GLN A 103 -6.61 6.42 -7.43
CA GLN A 103 -7.13 6.82 -6.10
C GLN A 103 -6.02 7.43 -5.23
N ILE A 104 -4.84 6.81 -5.19
CA ILE A 104 -3.67 7.34 -4.46
C ILE A 104 -3.22 8.71 -4.99
N LYS A 105 -3.35 8.97 -6.29
CA LYS A 105 -2.93 10.26 -6.89
C LYS A 105 -3.95 11.36 -6.64
N SER A 106 -5.24 11.04 -6.62
CA SER A 106 -6.30 12.00 -6.28
C SER A 106 -6.37 12.26 -4.77
N GLY A 107 -5.83 11.35 -3.95
CA GLY A 107 -5.92 11.42 -2.50
C GLY A 107 -7.19 10.77 -1.95
N ASP A 108 -7.89 10.00 -2.78
CA ASP A 108 -9.11 9.28 -2.45
C ASP A 108 -8.80 7.88 -1.90
N GLU A 109 -9.79 7.25 -1.30
CA GLU A 109 -9.71 5.87 -0.80
C GLU A 109 -10.02 4.87 -1.91
N VAL A 110 -9.37 3.70 -1.85
CA VAL A 110 -9.71 2.52 -2.65
C VAL A 110 -11.08 2.03 -2.18
N GLN A 111 -12.07 1.97 -3.07
CA GLN A 111 -13.40 1.42 -2.77
C GLN A 111 -13.54 0.03 -3.40
N ILE A 112 -13.87 -0.98 -2.58
CA ILE A 112 -13.94 -2.38 -3.05
C ILE A 112 -15.07 -2.59 -4.07
N SER A 113 -16.20 -1.90 -3.89
CA SER A 113 -17.34 -1.97 -4.80
C SER A 113 -17.04 -1.36 -6.17
N GLU A 114 -16.40 -0.19 -6.20
CA GLU A 114 -15.99 0.49 -7.43
C GLU A 114 -14.91 -0.32 -8.15
N LEU A 115 -13.86 -0.73 -7.43
CA LEU A 115 -12.80 -1.60 -7.97
C LEU A 115 -13.40 -2.87 -8.59
N SER A 116 -14.30 -3.55 -7.87
CA SER A 116 -14.96 -4.74 -8.41
C SER A 116 -15.83 -4.46 -9.63
N GLY A 117 -16.39 -3.26 -9.77
CA GLY A 117 -17.18 -2.86 -10.93
C GLY A 117 -16.33 -2.60 -12.18
N GLU A 118 -15.06 -2.24 -12.01
CA GLU A 118 -14.10 -2.06 -13.11
C GLU A 118 -13.46 -3.37 -13.56
N LEU A 119 -13.43 -4.39 -12.69
CA LEU A 119 -12.80 -5.67 -12.97
C LEU A 119 -13.75 -6.64 -13.67
N PRO A 120 -13.25 -7.47 -14.61
CA PRO A 120 -14.06 -8.52 -15.21
C PRO A 120 -14.45 -9.56 -14.15
N PRO A 121 -15.69 -10.08 -14.18
CA PRO A 121 -16.09 -11.17 -13.29
C PRO A 121 -15.38 -12.48 -13.68
N SER A 122 -15.43 -13.47 -12.78
CA SER A 122 -14.95 -14.82 -13.03
C SER A 122 -15.79 -15.53 -14.11
N GLN A 123 -15.35 -16.71 -14.55
CA GLN A 123 -16.02 -17.47 -15.62
C GLN A 123 -17.47 -17.88 -15.27
N ASP A 124 -17.76 -18.08 -13.99
CA ASP A 124 -19.08 -18.38 -13.44
C ASP A 124 -19.91 -17.13 -13.10
N GLY A 125 -19.36 -15.93 -13.32
CA GLY A 125 -20.04 -14.65 -13.16
C GLY A 125 -19.88 -13.99 -11.79
N THR A 126 -19.08 -14.57 -10.90
CA THR A 126 -18.80 -14.04 -9.55
C THR A 126 -17.95 -12.77 -9.66
N SER A 127 -18.41 -11.69 -9.02
CA SER A 127 -17.65 -10.43 -8.98
C SER A 127 -16.48 -10.52 -7.99
N PHE A 128 -15.49 -9.64 -8.13
CA PHE A 128 -14.38 -9.57 -7.16
C PHE A 128 -14.87 -9.27 -5.74
N MET A 129 -15.87 -8.39 -5.60
CA MET A 129 -16.49 -8.05 -4.33
C MET A 129 -17.27 -9.23 -3.72
N ASP A 130 -17.99 -10.00 -4.52
CA ASP A 130 -18.69 -11.18 -4.01
C ASP A 130 -17.68 -12.25 -3.57
N PHE A 131 -16.63 -12.47 -4.36
CA PHE A 131 -15.53 -13.37 -4.00
C PHE A 131 -14.86 -12.98 -2.68
N THR A 132 -14.54 -11.70 -2.47
CA THR A 132 -13.87 -11.26 -1.23
C THR A 132 -14.76 -11.52 -0.01
N LYS A 133 -16.07 -11.32 -0.14
CA LYS A 133 -17.05 -11.60 0.91
C LYS A 133 -17.22 -13.10 1.18
N GLU A 134 -17.37 -13.90 0.12
CA GLU A 134 -17.59 -15.35 0.22
C GLU A 134 -16.38 -16.08 0.83
N GLN A 135 -15.16 -15.65 0.45
CA GLN A 135 -13.91 -16.19 1.00
C GLN A 135 -13.55 -15.59 2.37
N GLY A 136 -14.33 -14.64 2.88
CA GLY A 136 -14.15 -14.07 4.22
C GLY A 136 -12.92 -13.19 4.38
N TYR A 137 -12.50 -12.49 3.32
CA TYR A 137 -11.43 -11.49 3.45
C TYR A 137 -11.93 -10.31 4.29
N GLU A 138 -11.18 -9.97 5.34
CA GLU A 138 -11.44 -8.82 6.20
C GLU A 138 -10.98 -7.51 5.53
N LEU A 139 -11.66 -7.17 4.43
CA LEU A 139 -11.51 -5.90 3.73
C LEU A 139 -12.60 -4.93 4.16
N GLU A 140 -12.16 -3.74 4.55
CA GLU A 140 -13.04 -2.61 4.74
C GLU A 140 -13.66 -2.18 3.40
N GLU A 141 -14.85 -1.58 3.43
CA GLU A 141 -15.53 -1.12 2.21
C GLU A 141 -14.68 -0.13 1.42
N SER A 142 -13.98 0.75 2.14
CA SER A 142 -12.96 1.65 1.60
C SER A 142 -11.75 1.76 2.51
N PHE A 143 -10.56 2.03 1.94
CA PHE A 143 -9.35 2.32 2.72
C PHE A 143 -8.32 3.10 1.89
N PRO A 144 -7.39 3.83 2.52
CA PRO A 144 -6.33 4.52 1.79
C PRO A 144 -5.43 3.54 1.03
N GLY A 145 -5.04 3.88 -0.21
CA GLY A 145 -4.11 3.05 -0.98
C GLY A 145 -2.66 3.18 -0.48
N ASP A 146 -1.94 2.05 -0.38
CA ASP A 146 -0.50 2.04 -0.08
C ASP A 146 0.30 1.81 -1.36
N ARG A 147 0.94 2.88 -1.85
CA ARG A 147 1.72 2.86 -3.09
C ARG A 147 2.81 1.78 -3.09
N SER A 148 3.43 1.51 -1.95
CA SER A 148 4.53 0.56 -1.85
C SER A 148 4.07 -0.90 -2.02
N THR A 149 2.88 -1.21 -1.51
CA THR A 149 2.24 -2.51 -1.57
C THR A 149 1.61 -2.73 -2.94
N VAL A 150 0.78 -1.80 -3.41
CA VAL A 150 0.07 -1.88 -4.71
C VAL A 150 1.05 -2.03 -5.87
N ARG A 151 2.22 -1.36 -5.81
CA ARG A 151 3.27 -1.48 -6.85
C ARG A 151 3.73 -2.93 -7.09
N LYS A 152 3.58 -3.83 -6.12
CA LYS A 152 3.99 -5.24 -6.25
C LYS A 152 3.08 -6.05 -7.17
N LEU A 153 1.86 -5.59 -7.47
CA LEU A 153 0.97 -6.24 -8.44
C LEU A 153 1.58 -6.36 -9.83
N THR A 154 2.35 -5.35 -10.22
CA THR A 154 2.92 -5.23 -11.57
C THR A 154 4.43 -5.38 -11.60
N LYS A 155 5.09 -5.47 -10.43
CA LYS A 155 6.55 -5.49 -10.33
C LYS A 155 7.05 -6.48 -9.28
N TYR A 156 8.14 -7.15 -9.61
CA TYR A 156 8.98 -7.78 -8.59
C TYR A 156 9.79 -6.69 -7.89
N VAL A 157 9.89 -6.79 -6.56
CA VAL A 157 10.64 -5.87 -5.70
C VAL A 157 11.38 -6.69 -4.66
N GLY A 158 12.70 -6.50 -4.56
CA GLY A 158 13.55 -7.18 -3.58
C GLY A 158 14.70 -6.28 -3.13
N ALA A 159 15.01 -6.32 -1.84
CA ALA A 159 16.14 -5.60 -1.27
C ALA A 159 16.85 -6.45 -0.21
N GLY A 160 18.18 -6.42 -0.19
CA GLY A 160 19.00 -7.19 0.76
C GLY A 160 20.47 -7.20 0.35
N GLY A 161 21.38 -7.33 1.32
CA GLY A 161 22.82 -7.48 1.04
C GLY A 161 23.46 -6.32 0.25
N GLY A 162 22.92 -5.10 0.36
CA GLY A 162 23.37 -3.95 -0.43
C GLY A 162 22.77 -3.85 -1.84
N LEU A 163 21.85 -4.75 -2.20
CA LEU A 163 21.15 -4.79 -3.48
C LEU A 163 19.71 -4.31 -3.32
N ASN A 164 19.23 -3.53 -4.28
CA ASN A 164 17.82 -3.15 -4.42
C ASN A 164 17.41 -3.33 -5.89
N ILE A 165 16.47 -4.22 -6.14
CA ILE A 165 16.00 -4.59 -7.47
C ILE A 165 14.50 -4.34 -7.54
N SER A 166 14.07 -3.68 -8.62
CA SER A 166 12.67 -3.59 -8.98
C SER A 166 12.51 -3.62 -10.49
N PHE A 167 11.65 -4.49 -11.01
CA PHE A 167 11.38 -4.63 -12.43
C PHE A 167 9.95 -5.10 -12.69
N ASP A 168 9.43 -4.77 -13.88
CA ASP A 168 8.07 -5.16 -14.29
C ASP A 168 7.96 -6.68 -14.44
N SER A 169 6.88 -7.27 -13.91
CA SER A 169 6.69 -8.72 -13.87
C SER A 169 6.75 -9.38 -15.25
N LEU A 170 6.34 -8.66 -16.28
CA LEU A 170 6.40 -9.08 -17.69
C LEU A 170 7.83 -9.33 -18.19
N LEU A 171 8.84 -8.70 -17.60
CA LEU A 171 10.23 -8.88 -18.00
C LEU A 171 10.80 -10.23 -17.56
N LEU A 172 10.14 -10.93 -16.64
CA LEU A 172 10.56 -12.26 -16.18
C LEU A 172 10.33 -13.29 -17.29
N GLY A 173 11.42 -13.91 -17.75
CA GLY A 173 11.47 -14.82 -18.89
C GLY A 173 11.78 -14.14 -20.23
N GLU A 174 11.72 -12.81 -20.30
CA GLU A 174 12.03 -12.05 -21.52
C GLU A 174 13.43 -11.40 -21.44
N ARG A 175 13.63 -10.55 -20.42
CA ARG A 175 14.91 -9.86 -20.17
C ARG A 175 15.53 -10.27 -18.85
N ILE A 176 14.73 -10.75 -17.92
CA ILE A 176 15.16 -11.14 -16.59
C ILE A 176 14.92 -12.64 -16.43
N PHE A 177 15.97 -13.38 -16.08
CA PHE A 177 15.93 -14.83 -15.97
C PHE A 177 16.38 -15.21 -14.57
N TYR A 178 15.54 -15.96 -13.86
CA TYR A 178 15.88 -16.51 -12.55
C TYR A 178 16.15 -18.01 -12.68
N ASP A 179 17.31 -18.45 -12.23
CA ASP A 179 17.68 -19.85 -12.11
C ASP A 179 17.60 -20.26 -10.63
N PRO A 180 16.61 -21.11 -10.25
CA PRO A 180 16.44 -21.54 -8.87
C PRO A 180 17.51 -22.56 -8.41
N GLU A 181 18.21 -23.26 -9.30
CA GLU A 181 19.24 -24.24 -8.91
C GLU A 181 20.50 -23.54 -8.42
N THR A 182 20.88 -22.43 -9.07
CA THR A 182 22.08 -21.65 -8.76
C THR A 182 21.79 -20.36 -8.01
N ASP A 183 20.52 -20.09 -7.68
CA ASP A 183 20.02 -18.84 -7.10
C ASP A 183 20.53 -17.59 -7.82
N THR A 184 20.49 -17.61 -9.16
CA THR A 184 21.07 -16.57 -10.01
C THR A 184 20.00 -15.81 -10.77
N LEU A 185 20.02 -14.48 -10.65
CA LEU A 185 19.19 -13.56 -11.44
C LEU A 185 20.03 -12.91 -12.55
N THR A 186 19.74 -13.26 -13.81
CA THR A 186 20.42 -12.71 -15.00
C THR A 186 19.57 -11.61 -15.64
N ILE A 187 20.18 -10.44 -15.90
CA ILE A 187 19.55 -9.32 -16.61
C ILE A 187 20.18 -9.19 -18.01
N LYS A 188 19.39 -9.46 -19.05
CA LYS A 188 19.77 -9.23 -20.46
C LYS A 188 19.41 -7.81 -20.89
N GLY A 189 20.43 -7.07 -21.32
CA GLY A 189 20.33 -5.66 -21.68
C GLY A 189 20.31 -4.77 -20.44
N THR A 190 21.50 -4.48 -19.90
CA THR A 190 21.67 -3.60 -18.74
C THR A 190 21.04 -2.22 -18.99
N PRO A 191 20.27 -1.67 -18.02
CA PRO A 191 19.72 -0.32 -18.15
C PRO A 191 20.81 0.71 -18.50
N PRO A 192 20.56 1.66 -19.42
CA PRO A 192 21.59 2.59 -19.92
C PRO A 192 22.35 3.32 -18.81
N ASN A 193 21.63 3.86 -17.82
CA ASN A 193 22.22 4.57 -16.68
C ASN A 193 23.18 3.69 -15.86
N LEU A 194 22.86 2.39 -15.73
CA LEU A 194 23.73 1.44 -15.03
C LEU A 194 24.89 0.99 -15.91
N LYS A 195 24.64 0.75 -17.21
CA LYS A 195 25.68 0.42 -18.19
C LYS A 195 26.76 1.51 -18.24
N ASP A 196 26.37 2.78 -18.24
CA ASP A 196 27.29 3.92 -18.26
C ASP A 196 28.12 4.03 -16.97
N GLN A 197 27.55 3.70 -15.81
CA GLN A 197 28.30 3.66 -14.55
C GLN A 197 29.30 2.50 -14.53
N LEU A 198 28.92 1.33 -15.07
CA LEU A 198 29.78 0.16 -15.13
C LEU A 198 30.92 0.31 -16.14
N SER A 199 30.72 1.03 -17.25
CA SER A 199 31.73 1.21 -18.31
C SER A 199 32.75 2.31 -18.04
N ARG A 200 32.48 3.17 -17.05
CA ARG A 200 33.39 4.24 -16.60
C ARG A 200 34.35 3.79 -15.49
N ASN A 201 34.16 2.57 -14.98
CA ASN A 201 35.06 1.90 -14.03
C ASN A 201 35.98 0.94 -14.78
#